data_AF-A0A101H741-F1
#
_entry.id   AF-A0A101H741-F1
#
_cell.length_a   1.000
_cell.length_b   1.000
_cell.length_c   1.000
_cell.angle_alpha   90.00
_cell.angle_beta   90.00
_cell.angle_gamma   90.00
#
_symmetry.space_group_name_H-M   'P 1'
#
loop_
_entity.id
_entity.type
_entity.pdbx_description
1 polymer ?
#
loop_
_entity_poly.entity_id
_entity_poly.type
_entity_poly.pdbx_seq_one_letter_code
_entity_poly.pdbx_strand_id
1 'polypeptide(L)'
;KEIHNDDKIGKYVRTAMRKISNSRYEFSLNELSTMQSKKWSKDELGLDYPLIKPYKEGVSITEQIKEGSYRRYWKEIFEFNNTKFFVTSQWFDRNRENFENWLTKLQKNDAD
;
A
#
# COMPACT_ATOMS: atom_id res chain seq x y z
N LYS A 1 -9.76 -29.22 -11.19
CA LYS A 1 -9.34 -28.25 -10.15
C LYS A 1 -9.89 -26.90 -10.56
N GLU A 2 -11.04 -26.51 -10.00
CA GLU A 2 -11.60 -25.18 -10.23
C GLU A 2 -10.68 -24.14 -9.60
N ILE A 3 -10.26 -23.17 -10.42
CA ILE A 3 -9.53 -21.99 -9.96
C ILE A 3 -10.61 -21.00 -9.52
N HIS A 4 -10.92 -20.97 -8.22
CA HIS A 4 -11.68 -19.85 -7.66
C HIS A 4 -10.82 -18.60 -7.78
N ASN A 5 -11.19 -17.71 -8.72
CA ASN A 5 -10.49 -16.47 -9.04
C ASN A 5 -10.71 -15.36 -7.98
N ASP A 6 -10.97 -15.77 -6.72
CA ASP A 6 -11.20 -14.96 -5.52
C ASP A 6 -9.89 -14.73 -4.76
N ASP A 7 -8.85 -14.22 -5.42
CA ASP A 7 -7.71 -13.74 -4.65
C ASP A 7 -8.19 -12.54 -3.79
N LYS A 8 -8.42 -12.83 -2.50
CA LYS A 8 -8.85 -11.86 -1.47
C LYS A 8 -8.10 -10.56 -1.71
N ILE A 9 -8.82 -9.44 -1.83
CA ILE A 9 -8.27 -8.14 -2.23
C ILE A 9 -6.93 -7.79 -1.55
N GLY A 10 -6.75 -8.13 -0.27
CA GLY A 10 -5.49 -7.89 0.44
C GLY A 10 -4.28 -8.61 -0.17
N LYS A 11 -4.44 -9.85 -0.66
CA LYS A 11 -3.37 -10.56 -1.37
C LYS A 11 -3.06 -9.89 -2.70
N TYR A 12 -4.09 -9.51 -3.47
CA TYR A 12 -3.92 -8.79 -4.72
C TYR A 12 -3.14 -7.48 -4.53
N VAL A 13 -3.59 -6.63 -3.61
CA VAL A 13 -2.91 -5.36 -3.29
C VAL A 13 -1.48 -5.60 -2.82
N ARG A 14 -1.27 -6.57 -1.93
CA ARG A 14 0.07 -6.91 -1.43
C ARG A 14 1.01 -7.28 -2.57
N THR A 15 0.55 -8.13 -3.49
CA THR A 15 1.31 -8.54 -4.67
C THR A 15 1.57 -7.36 -5.60
N ALA A 16 0.58 -6.49 -5.84
CA ALA A 16 0.75 -5.30 -6.66
C ALA A 16 1.78 -4.33 -6.07
N MET A 17 1.67 -4.00 -4.78
CA MET A 17 2.63 -3.13 -4.08
C MET A 17 4.04 -3.72 -4.04
N ARG A 18 4.16 -5.06 -3.90
CA ARG A 18 5.46 -5.74 -3.99
C ARG A 18 6.06 -5.63 -5.39
N LYS A 19 5.26 -5.78 -6.45
CA LYS A 19 5.74 -5.59 -7.83
C LYS A 19 6.26 -4.17 -8.04
N ILE A 20 5.53 -3.16 -7.58
CA ILE A 20 5.97 -1.76 -7.67
C ILE A 20 7.28 -1.56 -6.90
N SER A 21 7.36 -2.04 -5.66
CA SER A 21 8.56 -1.92 -4.83
C SER A 21 9.80 -2.59 -5.44
N ASN A 22 9.61 -3.67 -6.20
CA ASN A 22 10.69 -4.37 -6.89
C ASN A 22 10.97 -3.82 -8.30
N SER A 23 10.17 -2.86 -8.76
CA SER A 23 10.33 -2.22 -10.07
C SER A 23 11.26 -1.00 -9.97
N ARG A 24 11.49 -0.33 -11.10
CA ARG A 24 12.21 0.96 -11.13
C ARG A 24 11.28 2.17 -10.99
N TYR A 25 10.03 1.96 -10.57
CA TYR A 25 9.08 3.05 -10.35
C TYR A 25 9.60 4.01 -9.29
N GLU A 26 9.69 5.29 -9.63
CA GLU A 26 10.05 6.36 -8.71
C GLU A 26 8.85 7.25 -8.44
N PHE A 27 8.34 7.22 -7.21
CA PHE A 27 7.29 8.14 -6.79
C PHE A 27 7.87 9.53 -6.57
N SER A 28 7.16 10.58 -6.96
CA SER A 28 7.49 11.92 -6.50
C SER A 28 7.38 12.02 -4.97
N LEU A 29 8.12 12.95 -4.36
CA LEU A 29 8.01 13.23 -2.93
C LEU A 29 6.58 13.59 -2.51
N ASN A 30 5.84 14.27 -3.41
CA ASN A 30 4.45 14.62 -3.17
C ASN A 30 3.55 13.38 -3.13
N GLU A 31 3.75 12.40 -4.01
CA GLU A 31 3.02 11.13 -4.00
C GLU A 31 3.32 10.32 -2.74
N LEU A 32 4.59 10.21 -2.35
CA LEU A 32 4.96 9.53 -1.10
C LEU A 32 4.33 10.20 0.13
N SER A 33 4.29 11.54 0.16
CA SER A 33 3.63 12.30 1.23
C SER A 33 2.11 12.09 1.23
N THR A 34 1.52 12.09 0.03
CA THR A 34 0.08 11.92 -0.16
C THR A 34 -0.39 10.51 0.22
N MET A 35 0.38 9.48 -0.12
CA MET A 35 0.09 8.09 0.28
C MET A 35 0.22 7.86 1.80
N GLN A 36 0.92 8.73 2.52
CA GLN A 36 0.97 8.74 3.99
C GLN A 36 -0.21 9.48 4.63
N SER A 37 -1.05 10.15 3.84
CA SER A 37 -2.23 10.86 4.34
C SER A 37 -3.41 9.92 4.53
N LYS A 38 -3.96 9.92 5.75
CA LYS A 38 -5.24 9.24 6.04
C LYS A 38 -6.38 9.80 5.20
N LYS A 39 -6.44 11.12 5.00
CA LYS A 39 -7.50 11.77 4.22
C LYS A 39 -7.48 11.28 2.78
N TRP A 40 -6.31 11.34 2.14
CA TRP A 40 -6.16 10.86 0.77
C TRP A 40 -6.48 9.37 0.65
N SER A 41 -6.00 8.55 1.59
CA SER A 41 -6.28 7.10 1.58
C SER A 41 -7.77 6.80 1.75
N LYS A 42 -8.51 7.64 2.49
CA LYS A 42 -9.96 7.52 2.61
C LYS A 42 -10.67 7.91 1.32
N ASP A 43 -10.28 9.04 0.75
CA ASP A 43 -10.93 9.63 -0.42
C ASP A 43 -10.65 8.81 -1.69
N GLU A 44 -9.40 8.41 -1.94
CA GLU A 44 -9.00 7.68 -3.15
C GLU A 44 -9.12 6.16 -3.03
N LEU A 45 -8.91 5.58 -1.85
CA LEU A 45 -8.82 4.12 -1.68
C LEU A 45 -9.94 3.55 -0.79
N GLY A 46 -10.72 4.40 -0.11
CA GLY A 46 -11.72 3.97 0.86
C GLY A 46 -11.12 3.35 2.13
N LEU A 47 -9.87 3.69 2.47
CA LEU A 47 -9.14 3.18 3.63
C LEU A 47 -9.25 4.11 4.83
N ASP A 48 -9.36 3.56 6.05
CA ASP A 48 -9.38 4.36 7.28
C ASP A 48 -7.98 4.66 7.85
N TYR A 49 -6.94 4.20 7.14
CA TYR A 49 -5.53 4.34 7.51
C TYR A 49 -4.72 4.76 6.28
N PRO A 50 -3.58 5.45 6.47
CA PRO A 50 -2.61 5.69 5.41
C PRO A 50 -2.28 4.43 4.60
N LEU A 51 -2.17 4.57 3.28
CA LEU A 51 -1.74 3.49 2.40
C LEU A 51 -0.35 2.99 2.81
N ILE A 52 0.58 3.92 3.02
CA ILE A 52 1.93 3.64 3.46
C ILE A 52 2.26 4.33 4.79
N LYS A 53 3.15 3.71 5.58
CA LYS A 53 3.69 4.26 6.81
C LYS A 53 5.21 4.13 6.79
N PRO A 54 5.98 5.19 7.13
CA PRO A 54 7.43 5.13 7.10
C PRO A 54 7.96 4.11 8.11
N TYR A 55 8.92 3.30 7.67
CA TYR A 55 9.68 2.41 8.52
C TYR A 55 10.75 3.20 9.28
N LYS A 56 10.87 2.96 10.59
CA LYS A 56 11.89 3.53 11.46
C LYS A 56 12.89 2.45 11.85
N GLU A 57 14.14 2.64 11.44
CA GLU A 57 15.26 1.76 11.83
C GLU A 57 15.45 1.79 13.36
N GLY A 58 15.83 0.65 13.94
CA GLY A 58 16.04 0.54 15.40
C GLY A 58 14.77 0.40 16.26
N VAL A 59 13.56 0.45 15.68
CA VAL A 59 12.30 0.19 16.39
C VAL A 59 11.73 -1.17 15.97
N SER A 60 11.12 -1.92 16.91
CA SER A 60 10.54 -3.23 16.61
C SER A 60 9.45 -3.14 15.54
N ILE A 61 9.55 -3.95 14.48
CA ILE A 61 8.51 -4.06 13.43
C ILE A 61 7.13 -4.31 14.06
N THR A 62 7.06 -5.17 15.09
CA THR A 62 5.78 -5.54 15.73
C THR A 62 5.11 -4.36 16.43
N GLU A 63 5.89 -3.37 16.88
CA GLU A 63 5.37 -2.14 17.46
C GLU A 63 4.96 -1.15 16.37
N GLN A 64 5.78 -1.02 15.32
CA GLN A 64 5.54 -0.04 14.24
C GLN A 64 4.30 -0.34 13.39
N ILE A 65 3.96 -1.61 13.16
CA ILE A 65 2.79 -1.99 12.35
C ILE A 65 1.44 -1.82 13.07
N LYS A 66 1.47 -1.41 14.35
CA LYS A 66 0.26 -1.20 15.13
C LYS A 66 -0.24 0.23 14.98
N GLU A 67 -1.56 0.37 15.02
CA GLU A 67 -2.26 1.60 15.32
C GLU A 67 -3.13 1.34 16.55
N GLY A 68 -2.75 1.92 17.69
CA GLY A 68 -3.24 1.50 19.00
C GLY A 68 -2.88 0.03 19.27
N SER A 69 -3.86 -0.78 19.65
CA SER A 69 -3.65 -2.20 19.98
C SER A 69 -3.64 -3.14 18.77
N TYR A 70 -4.05 -2.66 17.59
CA TYR A 70 -4.31 -3.50 16.42
C TYR A 70 -3.20 -3.39 15.38
N ARG A 71 -2.80 -4.52 14.81
CA ARG A 71 -1.88 -4.57 13.66
C ARG A 71 -2.64 -4.11 12.42
N ARG A 72 -2.35 -2.90 11.94
CA ARG A 72 -2.99 -2.32 10.76
C ARG A 72 -2.13 -2.42 9.51
N TYR A 73 -0.84 -2.67 9.64
CA TYR A 73 0.09 -2.83 8.52
C TYR A 73 0.66 -4.24 8.42
N TRP A 74 1.06 -4.66 7.22
CA TRP A 74 1.83 -5.89 7.06
C TRP A 74 3.23 -5.73 7.67
N LYS A 75 3.80 -6.84 8.15
CA LYS A 75 5.19 -6.89 8.65
C LYS A 75 6.25 -6.72 7.57
N GLU A 76 5.83 -6.87 6.33
CA GLU A 76 6.68 -6.81 5.15
C GLU A 76 7.11 -5.36 4.88
N ILE A 77 8.39 -5.19 4.54
CA ILE A 77 8.98 -3.88 4.21
C ILE A 77 8.93 -3.70 2.70
N PHE A 78 8.37 -2.59 2.26
CA PHE A 78 8.35 -2.15 0.87
C PHE A 78 9.30 -0.96 0.72
N GLU A 79 10.16 -1.00 -0.29
CA GLU A 79 11.09 0.07 -0.60
C GLU A 79 10.59 0.84 -1.82
N PHE A 80 10.47 2.16 -1.68
CA PHE A 80 10.10 3.10 -2.73
C PHE A 80 11.09 4.26 -2.66
N ASN A 81 11.76 4.60 -3.77
CA ASN A 81 12.79 5.66 -3.82
C ASN A 81 13.84 5.52 -2.70
N ASN A 82 14.36 4.31 -2.51
CA ASN A 82 15.31 3.96 -1.45
C ASN A 82 14.83 4.24 -0.01
N THR A 83 13.53 4.51 0.18
CA THR A 83 12.93 4.73 1.48
C THR A 83 12.04 3.54 1.84
N LYS A 84 12.19 3.04 3.06
CA LYS A 84 11.46 1.87 3.57
C LYS A 84 10.10 2.28 4.15
N PHE A 85 9.07 1.53 3.81
CA PHE A 85 7.71 1.72 4.27
C PHE A 85 7.02 0.40 4.61
N PHE A 86 5.97 0.50 5.42
CA PHE A 86 4.94 -0.52 5.56
C PHE A 86 3.73 -0.17 4.72
N VAL A 87 3.00 -1.17 4.26
CA VAL A 87 1.71 -1.01 3.57
C VAL A 87 0.58 -1.49 4.48
N THR A 88 -0.54 -0.77 4.49
CA THR A 88 -1.71 -1.14 5.28
C THR A 88 -2.28 -2.49 4.84
N SER A 89 -2.77 -3.24 5.81
CA SER A 89 -3.39 -4.56 5.65
C SER A 89 -4.91 -4.50 5.62
N GLN A 90 -5.50 -3.31 5.76
CA GLN A 90 -6.93 -3.11 5.99
C GLN A 90 -7.73 -3.04 4.68
N TRP A 91 -7.62 -4.10 3.87
CA TRP A 91 -8.25 -4.21 2.56
C TRP A 91 -9.48 -5.10 2.61
N PHE A 92 -10.60 -4.60 2.08
CA PHE A 92 -11.87 -5.31 1.92
C PHE A 92 -12.31 -5.23 0.45
N ASP A 93 -13.17 -6.14 -0.01
CA ASP A 93 -13.49 -6.23 -1.45
C ASP A 93 -14.10 -4.93 -2.00
N ARG A 94 -14.81 -4.15 -1.16
CA ARG A 94 -15.30 -2.80 -1.51
C ARG A 94 -14.20 -1.81 -1.92
N ASN A 95 -12.94 -2.06 -1.57
CA ASN A 95 -11.80 -1.21 -1.90
C ASN A 95 -11.15 -1.58 -3.25
N ARG A 96 -11.57 -2.70 -3.87
CA ARG A 96 -10.93 -3.24 -5.07
C ARG A 96 -10.93 -2.26 -6.22
N GLU A 97 -12.10 -1.76 -6.59
CA GLU A 97 -12.28 -0.84 -7.72
C GLU A 97 -11.45 0.43 -7.53
N ASN A 98 -11.47 1.01 -6.33
CA ASN A 98 -10.68 2.19 -6.00
C ASN A 98 -9.17 1.94 -6.14
N PHE A 99 -8.68 0.80 -5.66
CA PHE A 99 -7.27 0.44 -5.80
C PHE A 99 -6.87 0.20 -7.26
N GLU A 100 -7.70 -0.50 -8.03
CA GLU A 100 -7.46 -0.75 -9.46
C GLU A 100 -7.45 0.55 -10.27
N ASN A 101 -8.35 1.47 -9.96
CA ASN A 101 -8.38 2.81 -10.57
C ASN A 101 -7.10 3.60 -10.25
N TRP A 102 -6.67 3.61 -8.98
CA TRP A 102 -5.41 4.26 -8.60
C TRP A 102 -4.20 3.61 -9.30
N LEU A 103 -4.12 2.28 -9.31
CA LEU A 103 -3.02 1.56 -9.94
C LEU A 103 -2.96 1.81 -11.45
N THR A 104 -4.11 1.91 -12.11
CA THR A 104 -4.19 2.22 -13.55
C THR A 104 -3.74 3.65 -13.84
N LYS A 105 -4.10 4.62 -12.98
CA LYS A 105 -3.59 6.00 -13.10
C LYS A 105 -2.07 6.04 -12.94
N LEU A 106 -1.54 5.27 -11.99
CA LEU A 106 -0.10 5.16 -11.75
C LEU A 106 0.67 4.67 -13.00
N GLN A 107 0.16 3.61 -13.64
CA GLN A 107 0.78 3.02 -14.84
C GLN A 107 0.73 3.92 -16.07
N LYS A 108 -0.28 4.80 -16.17
CA LYS A 108 -0.36 5.78 -17.27
C LYS A 108 0.69 6.88 -17.10
N ASN A 109 0.93 7.31 -15.87
CA ASN A 109 1.91 8.35 -15.57
C ASN A 109 3.37 7.90 -15.80
N ASP A 110 3.65 6.59 -15.81
CA ASP A 110 4.96 6.03 -16.20
C ASP A 110 5.21 5.98 -17.71
N ALA A 111 4.14 6.01 -18.50
CA ALA A 111 4.19 5.79 -19.95
C ALA A 111 4.36 7.09 -20.76
N ASP A 112 4.30 8.24 -20.09
CA ASP A 112 4.52 9.60 -20.62
C ASP A 112 5.87 10.15 -20.16
#